data_AF-A0A9X0YQB0-F1
#
_entry.id   AF-A0A9X0YQB0-F1
#
_cell.length_a   1.000
_cell.length_b   1.000
_cell.length_c   1.000
_cell.angle_alpha   90.00
_cell.angle_beta   90.00
_cell.angle_gamma   90.00
#
_symmetry.space_group_name_H-M   'P 1'
#
loop_
_entity.id
_entity.type
_entity.pdbx_description
1 polymer ?
#
loop_
_entity_poly.entity_id
_entity_poly.type
_entity_poly.pdbx_seq_one_letter_code
_entity_poly.pdbx_strand_id
1 'polypeptide(L)'
;MLQDKDIVNDYLNGLNASLKSYAGYISEANNSQLRQTLVSLRNGDESRQRTVYSYALQNGHYKPAQPATPEEIQQVKTELSPGQ
;
A
#
# COMPACT_ATOMS: atom_id res chain seq x y z
N MET A 1 13.92 17.95 16.66
CA MET A 1 14.34 17.84 15.25
C MET A 1 13.62 16.65 14.66
N LEU A 2 13.08 16.78 13.44
CA LEU A 2 12.43 15.68 12.73
C LEU A 2 13.49 14.64 12.36
N GLN A 3 13.29 13.36 12.70
CA GLN A 3 14.26 12.32 12.35
C GLN A 3 14.01 11.84 10.92
N ASP A 4 15.04 11.36 10.23
CA ASP A 4 14.90 10.79 8.88
C ASP A 4 13.85 9.66 8.85
N LYS A 5 13.78 8.87 9.92
CA LYS A 5 12.73 7.85 10.11
C LYS A 5 11.32 8.45 10.10
N ASP A 6 11.11 9.58 10.77
CA ASP A 6 9.80 10.23 10.85
C ASP A 6 9.39 10.74 9.47
N ILE A 7 10.30 11.40 8.75
CA ILE A 7 10.07 11.92 7.39
C ILE A 7 9.71 10.78 6.42
N VAL A 8 10.46 9.69 6.46
CA VAL A 8 10.25 8.53 5.60
C VAL A 8 8.90 7.88 5.89
N ASN A 9 8.55 7.72 7.16
CA ASN A 9 7.28 7.12 7.56
C ASN A 9 6.09 8.01 7.19
N ASP A 10 6.19 9.32 7.42
CA ASP A 10 5.14 10.28 7.03
C ASP A 10 4.92 10.30 5.52
N TYR A 11 6.01 10.30 4.74
CA TYR A 11 5.89 10.25 3.29
C TYR A 11 5.30 8.92 2.80
N LEU A 12 5.74 7.79 3.36
CA LEU A 12 5.19 6.47 3.04
C LEU A 12 3.69 6.38 3.40
N ASN A 13 3.28 6.95 4.53
CA ASN A 13 1.88 7.05 4.94
C ASN A 13 1.07 7.91 3.96
N GLY A 14 1.61 9.04 3.53
CA GLY A 14 1.00 9.90 2.51
C GLY A 14 0.78 9.16 1.18
N LEU A 15 1.80 8.45 0.69
CA LEU A 15 1.69 7.63 -0.51
C LEU A 15 0.61 6.55 -0.37
N ASN A 16 0.60 5.82 0.75
CA ASN A 16 -0.39 4.78 1.03
C ASN A 16 -1.83 5.36 1.08
N ALA A 17 -2.01 6.56 1.65
CA ALA A 17 -3.30 7.24 1.67
C ALA A 17 -3.74 7.64 0.26
N SER A 18 -2.86 8.26 -0.54
CA SER A 18 -3.14 8.61 -1.93
C SER A 18 -3.52 7.41 -2.78
N LEU A 19 -2.81 6.28 -2.63
CA LEU A 19 -3.12 5.03 -3.34
C LEU A 19 -4.54 4.53 -3.05
N LYS A 20 -4.99 4.60 -1.79
CA LYS A 20 -6.38 4.26 -1.43
C LYS A 20 -7.38 5.24 -2.05
N SER A 21 -7.09 6.53 -2.01
CA SER A 21 -7.97 7.56 -2.60
C SER A 21 -8.11 7.41 -4.12
N TYR A 22 -7.01 7.12 -4.84
CA TYR A 22 -7.08 6.89 -6.29
C TYR A 22 -8.01 5.73 -6.64
N ALA A 23 -8.08 4.67 -5.83
CA ALA A 23 -9.00 3.57 -6.09
C ALA A 23 -10.45 4.05 -6.16
N GLY A 24 -10.88 4.88 -5.20
CA GLY A 24 -12.21 5.50 -5.19
C GLY A 24 -12.42 6.44 -6.39
N TYR A 25 -11.49 7.37 -6.61
CA TYR A 25 -11.58 8.33 -7.71
C TYR A 25 -11.66 7.66 -9.09
N ILE A 26 -10.88 6.58 -9.29
CA ILE A 26 -10.88 5.82 -10.55
C ILE A 26 -12.21 5.08 -10.75
N SER A 27 -12.79 4.51 -9.68
CA SER A 27 -14.08 3.82 -9.78
C SER A 27 -15.25 4.75 -10.05
N GLU A 28 -15.18 6.00 -9.60
CA GLU A 28 -16.25 6.99 -9.72
C GLU A 28 -16.09 7.89 -10.97
N ALA A 29 -14.93 7.83 -11.65
CA ALA A 29 -14.67 8.64 -12.84
C ALA A 29 -15.42 8.12 -14.07
N ASN A 30 -16.48 8.84 -14.47
CA ASN A 30 -17.20 8.59 -15.72
C ASN A 30 -16.48 9.11 -16.98
N ASN A 31 -15.58 10.09 -16.82
CA ASN A 31 -14.80 10.65 -17.92
C ASN A 31 -13.55 9.79 -18.17
N SER A 32 -13.47 9.19 -19.36
CA SER A 32 -12.37 8.27 -19.71
C SER A 32 -10.98 8.90 -19.63
N GLN A 33 -10.85 10.17 -20.00
CA GLN A 33 -9.56 10.86 -19.96
C GLN A 33 -9.12 11.10 -18.52
N LEU A 34 -10.02 11.60 -17.67
CA LEU A 34 -9.77 11.78 -16.25
C LEU A 34 -9.39 10.45 -15.59
N ARG A 35 -10.14 9.39 -15.88
CA ARG A 35 -9.86 8.05 -15.37
C ARG A 35 -8.45 7.60 -15.75
N GLN A 36 -8.06 7.78 -17.00
CA GLN A 36 -6.72 7.41 -17.46
C GLN A 36 -5.62 8.24 -16.77
N THR A 37 -5.84 9.54 -16.57
CA THR A 37 -4.93 10.40 -15.81
C THR A 37 -4.77 9.92 -14.38
N LEU A 38 -5.86 9.60 -13.68
CA LEU A 38 -5.82 9.09 -12.31
C LEU A 38 -5.08 7.74 -12.22
N VAL A 39 -5.28 6.85 -13.20
CA VAL A 39 -4.54 5.58 -13.29
C VAL A 39 -3.04 5.83 -13.45
N SER A 40 -2.64 6.75 -14.33
CA SER A 40 -1.22 7.09 -14.52
C SER A 40 -0.60 7.70 -13.26
N LEU A 41 -1.32 8.57 -12.55
CA LEU A 41 -0.87 9.14 -11.28
C LEU A 41 -0.69 8.06 -10.21
N ARG A 42 -1.69 7.19 -10.04
CA ARG A 42 -1.62 6.05 -9.11
C ARG A 42 -0.41 5.17 -9.39
N ASN A 43 -0.18 4.81 -10.66
CA ASN A 43 0.98 3.98 -11.04
C ASN A 43 2.31 4.66 -10.70
N GLY A 44 2.40 5.98 -10.89
CA GLY A 44 3.57 6.77 -10.50
C GLY A 44 3.80 6.76 -8.99
N ASP A 45 2.74 6.97 -8.20
CA ASP A 45 2.83 6.95 -6.74
C ASP A 45 3.10 5.55 -6.18
N GLU A 46 2.63 4.49 -6.83
CA GLU A 46 2.97 3.10 -6.47
C GLU A 46 4.47 2.82 -6.67
N SER A 47 5.05 3.28 -7.77
CA SER A 47 6.50 3.19 -8.01
C SER A 47 7.30 3.96 -6.95
N ARG A 48 6.86 5.17 -6.58
CA ARG A 48 7.46 5.94 -5.48
C ARG A 48 7.33 5.22 -4.14
N GLN A 49 6.16 4.67 -3.84
CA GLN A 49 5.89 3.91 -2.62
C GLN A 49 6.86 2.76 -2.48
N ARG A 50 7.08 1.98 -3.55
CA ARG A 50 8.01 0.84 -3.54
C ARG A 50 9.46 1.28 -3.32
N THR A 51 9.85 2.42 -3.88
CA THR A 51 11.19 3.00 -3.72
C THR A 51 11.41 3.45 -2.27
N VAL A 52 10.47 4.21 -1.70
CA VAL A 52 10.53 4.70 -0.32
C VAL A 52 10.48 3.55 0.67
N TYR A 53 9.63 2.54 0.43
CA TYR A 53 9.58 1.32 1.24
C TYR A 53 10.94 0.60 1.28
N SER A 54 11.57 0.41 0.12
CA SER A 54 12.86 -0.26 0.02
C SER A 54 13.96 0.52 0.75
N TYR A 55 13.95 1.85 0.61
CA TYR A 55 14.85 2.74 1.37
C TYR A 55 14.61 2.63 2.88
N ALA A 56 13.35 2.65 3.32
CA ALA A 56 12.99 2.54 4.74
C ALA A 56 13.44 1.19 5.34
N LEU A 57 13.32 0.11 4.57
CA LEU A 57 13.76 -1.22 4.97
C LEU A 57 15.29 -1.29 5.12
N GLN A 58 16.03 -0.78 4.13
CA GLN A 58 17.50 -0.81 4.13
C GLN A 58 18.11 0.03 5.27
N ASN A 59 17.45 1.13 5.66
CA ASN A 59 17.91 2.00 6.74
C ASN A 59 17.33 1.61 8.11
N GLY A 60 16.57 0.52 8.21
CA GLY A 60 15.96 0.09 9.48
C GLY A 60 14.86 1.02 10.00
N HIS A 61 14.35 1.93 9.17
CA HIS A 61 13.27 2.85 9.50
C HIS A 61 11.89 2.18 9.51
N TYR A 62 11.77 1.04 8.81
CA TYR A 62 10.55 0.24 8.72
C TYR A 62 10.84 -1.24 9.00
N LYS A 63 9.99 -1.87 9.82
CA LYS A 63 10.00 -3.32 10.08
C LYS A 63 8.69 -3.92 9.55
N PRO A 64 8.74 -4.76 8.50
CA PRO A 64 7.53 -5.42 8.01
C PRO A 64 6.98 -6.38 9.09
N ALA A 65 5.67 -6.59 9.05
CA ALA A 65 5.04 -7.63 9.86
C ALA A 65 5.68 -8.99 9.53
N GLN A 66 5.80 -9.85 10.54
CA GLN A 66 6.25 -11.22 10.29
C GLN A 66 5.24 -11.91 9.37
N PRO A 67 5.71 -12.77 8.44
CA PRO A 67 4.81 -13.63 7.70
C PRO A 67 3.94 -14.44 8.66
N ALA A 68 2.66 -14.60 8.32
CA ALA A 68 1.80 -15.52 9.05
C ALA A 68 2.35 -16.95 8.96
N THR A 69 2.19 -17.72 10.03
CA THR A 69 2.57 -19.12 10.07
C THR A 69 1.67 -19.95 9.14
N PRO A 70 2.16 -21.09 8.61
CA PRO A 70 1.33 -22.01 7.84
C PRO A 70 0.05 -22.44 8.58
N GLU A 71 0.13 -22.60 9.90
CA GLU A 71 -0.97 -22.95 10.78
C GLU A 71 -2.04 -21.86 10.81
N GLU A 72 -1.66 -20.59 11.02
CA GLU A 72 -2.58 -19.45 10.99
C GLU A 72 -3.26 -19.32 9.61
N ILE A 73 -2.50 -19.52 8.54
CA ILE A 73 -3.03 -19.51 7.18
C ILE A 73 -4.06 -20.64 7.00
N GLN A 74 -3.76 -21.84 7.49
CA GLN A 74 -4.65 -22.99 7.36
C GLN A 74 -5.93 -22.83 8.18
N GLN A 75 -5.83 -22.29 9.40
CA GLN A 75 -6.98 -22.01 10.25
C GLN A 75 -7.93 -21.02 9.57
N VAL A 76 -7.43 -19.88 9.09
CA VAL A 76 -8.26 -18.86 8.41
C VAL A 76 -8.91 -19.43 7.15
N LYS A 77 -8.20 -20.26 6.38
CA LYS A 77 -8.78 -20.96 5.21
C LYS A 77 -9.95 -21.86 5.60
N THR A 78 -9.83 -22.62 6.70
CA THR A 78 -10.90 -23.48 7.19
C THR A 78 -12.11 -22.67 7.68
N GLU A 79 -11.89 -21.55 8.39
CA GLU A 79 -12.97 -20.66 8.85
C GLU A 79 -13.72 -19.97 7.70
N LEU A 80 -13.03 -19.66 6.60
CA LEU A 80 -13.62 -19.02 5.41
C LEU A 80 -14.14 -20.02 4.36
N SER A 81 -13.87 -21.31 4.54
CA SER A 81 -14.48 -22.34 3.70
C SER A 81 -15.96 -22.44 4.09
N PRO A 82 -16.91 -22.20 3.17
CA PRO A 82 -18.31 -22.41 3.48
C PRO A 82 -18.47 -23.87 3.92
N GLY A 83 -19.06 -24.10 5.10
CA GLY A 83 -19.54 -25.42 5.46
C GLY A 83 -20.40 -25.94 4.32
N GLN A 84 -20.10 -27.14 3.83
CA GLN A 84 -20.92 -27.82 2.82
C GLN A 84 -22.36 -27.98 3.31
#